data_AF-A0A2X1DAH2-F1
#
_entry.id   AF-A0A2X1DAH2-F1
#
_cell.length_a   1.000
_cell.length_b   1.000
_cell.length_c   1.000
_cell.angle_alpha   90.00
_cell.angle_beta   90.00
_cell.angle_gamma   90.00
#
_symmetry.space_group_name_H-M   'P 1'
#
loop_
_entity.id
_entity.type
_entity.pdbx_description
1 polymer ?
#
loop_
_entity_poly.entity_id
_entity_poly.type
_entity_poly.pdbx_seq_one_letter_code
_entity_poly.pdbx_strand_id
1 'polypeptide(L)'
;MDVSKLGEAGAFEAALNLLREQLRAVADVRRQIASDEALRAEDPKHQHALMVQTLNEMGQLARAISTLEAVEAGRIVVAPEKVLRPRVAAADLPPIERTSALAVKTPSAPLGALS
;
A
#
# COMPACT_ATOMS: atom_id res chain seq x y z
N MET A 1 -16.71 1.72 26.37
CA MET A 1 -15.84 2.34 25.35
C MET A 1 -15.14 1.19 24.64
N ASP A 2 -15.35 1.03 23.34
CA ASP A 2 -14.79 -0.10 22.57
C ASP A 2 -13.32 0.18 22.22
N VAL A 3 -12.41 -0.58 22.84
CA VAL A 3 -10.95 -0.42 22.70
C VAL A 3 -10.44 -0.74 21.30
N SER A 4 -11.21 -1.48 20.51
CA SER A 4 -10.89 -1.80 19.11
C SER A 4 -10.86 -0.54 18.23
N LYS A 5 -11.72 0.44 18.53
CA LYS A 5 -11.81 1.71 17.80
C LYS A 5 -10.68 2.70 18.12
N LEU A 6 -10.04 2.56 19.30
CA LEU A 6 -8.92 3.41 19.70
C LEU A 6 -7.65 3.07 18.90
N GLY A 7 -7.44 1.80 18.55
CA GLY A 7 -6.32 1.37 17.71
C GLY A 7 -6.44 1.83 16.26
N GLU A 8 -7.65 1.81 15.69
CA GLU A 8 -7.92 2.27 14.33
C GLU A 8 -7.75 3.79 14.18
N ALA A 9 -8.23 4.58 15.16
CA ALA A 9 -8.04 6.03 15.16
C ALA A 9 -6.54 6.43 15.22
N GLY A 10 -5.74 5.73 16.02
CA GLY A 10 -4.30 5.95 16.09
C GLY A 10 -3.56 5.55 14.81
N ALA A 11 -3.96 4.45 14.17
CA ALA A 11 -3.39 4.01 12.90
C ALA A 11 -3.71 4.98 11.76
N PHE A 12 -4.92 5.54 11.77
CA PHE A 12 -5.38 6.52 10.79
C PHE A 12 -4.56 7.83 10.88
N GLU A 13 -4.44 8.41 12.07
CA GLU A 13 -3.63 9.62 12.28
C GLU A 13 -2.14 9.39 11.96
N ALA A 14 -1.60 8.21 12.26
CA ALA A 14 -0.24 7.86 11.87
C ALA A 14 -0.06 7.84 10.34
N ALA A 15 -1.01 7.28 9.60
CA ALA A 15 -0.98 7.28 8.14
C ALA A 15 -1.08 8.70 7.56
N LEU A 16 -1.96 9.55 8.10
CA LEU A 16 -2.06 10.96 7.69
C LEU A 16 -0.76 11.72 7.94
N ASN A 17 -0.15 11.53 9.10
CA ASN A 17 1.11 12.20 9.44
C ASN A 17 2.23 11.80 8.48
N LEU A 18 2.33 10.50 8.15
CA LEU A 18 3.29 10.03 7.15
C LEU A 18 3.07 10.68 5.79
N LEU A 19 1.83 10.74 5.30
CA LEU A 19 1.54 11.37 4.00
C LEU A 19 1.83 12.87 3.99
N ARG A 20 1.53 13.56 5.09
CA ARG A 20 1.83 15.00 5.27
C ARG A 20 3.34 15.23 5.29
N GLU A 21 4.10 14.36 5.93
CA GLU A 21 5.56 14.40 5.93
C GLU A 21 6.13 14.18 4.52
N GLN A 22 5.65 13.15 3.81
CA GLN A 22 6.03 12.89 2.43
C GLN A 22 5.70 14.09 1.51
N LEU A 23 4.54 14.71 1.67
CA LEU A 23 4.16 15.89 0.90
C LEU A 23 5.12 17.06 1.14
N ARG A 24 5.56 17.28 2.38
CA ARG A 24 6.57 18.30 2.71
C ARG A 24 7.91 17.96 2.06
N ALA A 25 8.35 16.71 2.15
CA ALA A 25 9.60 16.26 1.55
C ALA A 25 9.62 16.44 0.02
N VAL A 26 8.54 16.08 -0.68
CA VAL A 26 8.44 16.29 -2.13
C VAL A 26 8.41 17.79 -2.47
N ALA A 27 7.73 18.61 -1.66
CA ALA A 27 7.75 20.07 -1.85
C ALA A 27 9.16 20.67 -1.64
N ASP A 28 9.94 20.13 -0.70
CA ASP A 28 11.34 20.50 -0.49
C ASP A 28 12.22 20.13 -1.69
N VAL A 29 12.10 18.90 -2.20
CA VAL A 29 12.80 18.46 -3.41
C VAL A 29 12.47 19.36 -4.60
N ARG A 30 11.18 19.69 -4.78
CA ARG A 30 10.76 20.63 -5.83
C ARG A 30 11.42 22.00 -5.69
N ARG A 31 11.53 22.52 -4.45
CA ARG A 31 12.23 23.79 -4.19
C ARG A 31 13.72 23.69 -4.54
N GLN A 32 14.37 22.60 -4.17
CA GLN A 32 15.78 22.34 -4.49
C GLN A 32 16.02 22.30 -6.00
N ILE A 33 15.21 21.55 -6.75
CA ILE A 33 15.28 21.50 -8.22
C ILE A 33 15.10 22.90 -8.82
N ALA A 34 14.15 23.69 -8.30
CA ALA A 34 13.91 25.05 -8.77
C ALA A 34 15.06 26.02 -8.43
N SER A 35 15.83 25.78 -7.37
CA SER A 35 17.03 26.56 -7.06
C SER A 35 18.29 26.07 -7.75
N ASP A 36 18.28 24.89 -8.37
CA ASP A 36 19.45 24.31 -9.01
C ASP A 36 19.76 25.01 -10.35
N GLU A 37 20.68 25.97 -10.30
CA GLU A 37 21.15 26.73 -11.46
C GLU A 37 22.06 25.91 -12.38
N ALA A 38 22.84 24.99 -11.83
CA ALA A 38 23.73 24.13 -12.61
C ALA A 38 22.89 23.18 -13.49
N LEU A 39 21.91 22.50 -12.88
CA LEU A 39 20.98 21.64 -13.60
C LEU A 39 20.20 22.42 -14.69
N ARG A 40 19.80 23.66 -14.40
CA ARG A 40 19.12 24.52 -15.38
C ARG A 40 19.99 24.84 -16.59
N ALA A 41 21.28 25.11 -16.36
CA ALA A 41 22.22 25.47 -17.41
C ALA A 41 22.64 24.27 -18.25
N GLU A 42 22.82 23.10 -17.62
CA GLU A 42 23.26 21.87 -18.27
C GLU A 42 22.13 21.15 -19.01
N ASP A 43 20.98 20.95 -18.37
CA ASP A 43 19.83 20.24 -18.96
C ASP A 43 18.48 20.82 -18.50
N PRO A 44 18.00 21.90 -19.15
CA PRO A 44 16.72 22.52 -18.80
C PRO A 44 15.51 21.62 -19.08
N LYS A 45 15.61 20.67 -20.02
CA LYS A 45 14.51 19.73 -20.30
C LYS A 45 14.38 18.70 -19.18
N HIS A 46 15.50 18.20 -18.67
CA HIS A 46 15.50 17.30 -17.53
C HIS A 46 15.00 18.00 -16.27
N GLN A 47 15.45 19.23 -15.99
CA GLN A 47 14.91 20.04 -14.88
C GLN A 47 13.39 20.17 -14.98
N HIS A 48 12.87 20.50 -16.17
CA HIS A 48 11.42 20.61 -16.39
C HIS A 48 10.69 19.28 -16.17
N ALA A 49 11.24 18.16 -16.63
CA ALA A 49 10.65 16.84 -16.41
C ALA A 49 10.54 16.49 -14.91
N LEU A 50 11.60 16.75 -14.14
CA LEU A 50 11.60 16.56 -12.68
C LEU A 50 10.59 17.47 -11.98
N MET A 51 10.46 18.72 -12.43
CA MET A 51 9.46 19.66 -11.92
C MET A 51 8.03 19.18 -12.17
N VAL A 52 7.74 18.64 -13.35
CA VAL A 52 6.42 18.07 -13.66
C VAL A 52 6.15 16.83 -12.81
N GLN A 53 7.15 15.95 -12.65
CA GLN A 53 7.03 14.75 -11.84
C GLN A 53 6.71 15.10 -10.37
N THR A 54 7.46 16.01 -9.76
CA THR A 54 7.22 16.42 -8.37
C THR A 54 5.83 17.05 -8.17
N LEU A 55 5.35 17.84 -9.13
CA LEU A 55 3.97 18.37 -9.09
C LEU A 55 2.91 17.26 -9.14
N ASN A 56 3.12 16.24 -9.98
CA ASN A 56 2.20 15.10 -10.06
C ASN A 56 2.18 14.30 -8.75
N GLU A 57 3.35 14.02 -8.17
CA GLU A 57 3.49 13.34 -6.88
C GLU A 57 2.81 14.10 -5.74
N MET A 58 3.04 15.42 -5.64
CA MET A 58 2.33 16.28 -4.68
C MET A 58 0.81 16.19 -4.84
N GLY A 59 0.31 16.20 -6.08
CA GLY A 59 -1.10 16.05 -6.38
C GLY A 59 -1.67 14.69 -5.96
N GLN A 60 -0.90 13.62 -6.13
CA GLN A 60 -1.29 12.28 -5.67
C GLN A 60 -1.35 12.20 -4.14
N LEU A 61 -0.34 12.72 -3.45
CA LEU A 61 -0.29 12.76 -1.98
C LEU A 61 -1.45 13.59 -1.40
N ALA A 62 -1.73 14.76 -1.97
CA ALA A 62 -2.86 15.60 -1.54
C ALA A 62 -4.22 14.90 -1.71
N ARG A 63 -4.40 14.15 -2.81
CA ARG A 63 -5.60 13.32 -3.01
C ARG A 63 -5.69 12.19 -2.01
N ALA A 64 -4.58 11.51 -1.71
CA ALA A 64 -4.54 10.44 -0.73
C ALA A 64 -4.92 10.93 0.68
N ILE A 65 -4.35 12.06 1.11
CA ILE A 65 -4.69 12.75 2.37
C ILE A 65 -6.19 13.07 2.39
N SER A 66 -6.70 13.75 1.35
CA SER A 66 -8.11 14.13 1.28
C SER A 66 -9.06 12.93 1.33
N THR A 67 -8.64 11.81 0.71
CA THR A 67 -9.42 10.56 0.70
C THR A 67 -9.47 9.96 2.10
N LEU A 68 -8.33 9.88 2.79
CA LEU A 68 -8.28 9.40 4.16
C LEU A 68 -9.13 10.29 5.08
N GLU A 69 -8.98 11.61 5.04
CA GLU A 69 -9.77 12.55 5.84
C GLU A 69 -11.28 12.42 5.56
N ALA A 70 -11.67 12.05 4.34
CA ALA A 70 -13.06 11.77 4.01
C ALA A 70 -13.54 10.41 4.55
N VAL A 71 -12.67 9.40 4.62
CA VAL A 71 -12.97 8.10 5.25
C VAL A 71 -13.15 8.25 6.76
N GLU A 72 -12.25 8.95 7.45
CA GLU A 72 -12.38 9.20 8.90
C GLU A 72 -13.63 10.01 9.24
N ALA A 73 -13.96 11.02 8.43
CA ALA A 73 -15.19 11.79 8.58
C ALA A 73 -16.46 11.00 8.22
N GLY A 74 -16.34 9.72 7.83
CA GLY A 74 -17.47 8.87 7.42
C GLY A 74 -18.14 9.29 6.12
N ARG A 75 -17.52 10.18 5.32
CA ARG A 75 -18.03 10.67 4.03
C ARG A 75 -17.77 9.68 2.90
N ILE A 76 -16.72 8.87 3.01
CA ILE A 76 -16.41 7.78 2.09
C ILE A 76 -16.45 6.47 2.86
N VAL A 77 -17.24 5.52 2.39
CA VAL A 77 -17.22 4.15 2.89
C VAL A 77 -16.42 3.32 1.89
N VAL A 78 -15.29 2.78 2.34
CA VAL A 78 -14.53 1.82 1.55
C VAL A 78 -15.29 0.49 1.63
N ALA A 79 -16.04 0.18 0.58
CA ALA A 79 -16.65 -1.14 0.47
C ALA A 79 -15.52 -2.18 0.35
N PRO A 80 -15.54 -3.27 1.15
CA PRO A 80 -14.58 -4.34 0.94
C PRO A 80 -14.77 -4.86 -0.47
N GLU A 81 -13.68 -4.89 -1.25
CA GLU A 81 -13.68 -5.47 -2.58
C GLU A 81 -14.18 -6.92 -2.46
N LYS A 82 -15.40 -7.19 -2.94
CA LYS A 82 -15.85 -8.56 -3.13
C LYS A 82 -14.99 -9.12 -4.25
N VAL A 83 -13.91 -9.80 -3.89
CA VAL A 83 -13.15 -10.63 -4.82
C VAL A 83 -14.09 -11.74 -5.29
N LEU A 84 -14.82 -11.47 -6.37
CA LEU A 84 -15.52 -12.48 -7.15
C LEU A 84 -14.44 -13.29 -7.85
N ARG A 85 -13.93 -14.32 -7.17
CA ARG A 85 -13.17 -15.36 -7.87
C ARG A 85 -14.11 -15.94 -8.92
N PRO A 86 -13.74 -15.95 -10.21
CA PRO A 86 -14.51 -16.69 -11.20
C PRO A 86 -14.63 -18.13 -10.72
N ARG A 87 -15.85 -18.65 -10.57
CA ARG A 87 -16.06 -20.10 -10.44
C ARG A 87 -15.70 -20.71 -11.79
N VAL A 88 -14.43 -21.05 -11.97
CA VAL A 88 -14.04 -21.94 -13.07
C VAL A 88 -14.60 -23.32 -12.70
N ALA A 89 -15.42 -23.91 -13.57
CA ALA A 89 -15.87 -25.27 -13.37
C ALA A 89 -14.64 -26.18 -13.33
N ALA A 90 -14.60 -27.12 -12.39
CA ALA A 90 -13.44 -28.01 -12.21
C ALA A 90 -13.09 -28.83 -13.47
N ALA A 91 -13.99 -28.88 -14.45
CA ALA A 91 -13.79 -29.54 -15.74
C ALA A 91 -12.86 -28.77 -16.69
N ASP A 92 -12.65 -27.46 -16.49
CA ASP A 92 -11.85 -26.61 -17.40
C ASP A 92 -10.43 -26.34 -16.88
N LEU A 93 -10.04 -26.95 -15.75
CA LEU A 93 -8.69 -26.84 -15.21
C LEU A 93 -7.82 -27.98 -15.76
N PRO A 94 -6.66 -27.69 -16.37
CA PRO A 94 -5.72 -28.73 -16.74
C PRO A 94 -5.28 -29.51 -15.49
N PRO A 95 -5.01 -30.83 -15.60
CA PRO A 95 -4.64 -31.65 -14.46
C PRO A 95 -3.41 -31.07 -13.75
N ILE A 96 -3.55 -30.78 -12.46
CA ILE A 96 -2.45 -30.29 -11.63
C ILE A 96 -1.52 -31.47 -11.36
N GLU A 97 -0.37 -31.51 -12.01
CA GLU A 97 0.72 -32.39 -11.60
C GLU A 97 1.23 -31.93 -10.23
N ARG A 98 0.87 -32.69 -9.19
CA ARG A 98 1.41 -32.47 -7.85
C ARG A 98 2.88 -32.89 -7.84
N THR A 99 3.78 -31.93 -7.98
CA THR A 99 5.18 -32.14 -7.60
C THR A 99 5.26 -32.21 -6.07
N SER A 100 5.20 -33.44 -5.56
CA SER A 100 5.40 -33.76 -4.15
C SER A 100 6.84 -33.46 -3.76
N ALA A 101 7.10 -32.26 -3.26
CA ALA A 101 8.35 -31.94 -2.58
C ALA A 101 8.06 -31.10 -1.34
N LEU A 102 7.63 -31.78 -0.28
CA LEU A 102 7.80 -31.37 1.13
C LEU A 102 7.43 -32.58 1.99
N ALA A 103 8.39 -33.49 2.10
CA ALA A 103 8.37 -34.56 3.09
C ALA A 103 8.47 -33.92 4.48
N VAL A 104 7.32 -33.68 5.12
CA VAL A 104 7.28 -33.32 6.53
C VAL A 104 7.55 -34.57 7.34
N LYS A 105 8.75 -34.61 7.89
CA LYS A 105 9.30 -35.58 8.84
C LYS A 105 8.37 -35.73 10.05
N THR A 106 7.82 -36.92 10.26
CA THR A 106 7.15 -37.34 11.50
C THR A 106 8.12 -37.30 12.68
N PRO A 107 7.60 -36.96 13.87
CA PRO A 107 7.93 -37.75 15.04
C PRO A 107 6.69 -38.45 15.62
N SER A 108 6.84 -39.76 15.74
CA SER A 108 5.95 -40.72 16.39
C SER A 108 5.80 -40.41 17.89
N ALA A 109 4.57 -40.43 18.40
CA ALA A 109 4.27 -40.59 19.82
C ALA A 109 3.21 -41.72 19.96
N PRO A 110 3.44 -42.75 20.79
CA PRO A 110 2.50 -43.85 20.92
C PRO A 110 1.33 -43.47 21.83
N LEU A 111 0.11 -43.49 21.29
CA LEU A 111 -1.13 -43.55 22.08
C LEU A 111 -1.30 -44.98 22.60
N GLY A 112 -0.70 -45.26 23.75
CA GLY A 112 -1.06 -46.40 24.59
C GLY A 112 -1.98 -45.92 25.71
N ALA A 113 -3.28 -46.07 25.54
CA ALA A 113 -4.25 -45.89 26.62
C ALA A 113 -5.42 -46.87 26.46
N LEU A 114 -5.54 -47.75 27.45
CA LEU A 114 -6.79 -48.26 28.02
C LEU A 114 -7.58 -49.29 27.18
N SER A 115 -7.32 -50.57 27.41
CA SER A 115 -8.22 -51.52 28.11
C SER A 115 -7.61 -52.91 28.15
#